data_AF-A0A9N9YVU1-F1
#
_entry.id   AF-A0A9N9YVU1-F1
#
_cell.length_a   1.000
_cell.length_b   1.000
_cell.length_c   1.000
_cell.angle_alpha   90.00
_cell.angle_beta   90.00
_cell.angle_gamma   90.00
#
_symmetry.space_group_name_H-M   'P 1'
#
loop_
_entity.id
_entity.type
_entity.pdbx_description
1 polymer ?
#
loop_
_entity_poly.entity_id
_entity_poly.type
_entity_poly.pdbx_seq_one_letter_code
_entity_poly.pdbx_strand_id
1 'polypeptide(L)'
;MYKEASAVLYGSNIFNLVETTEKQPDLLHSFLACIGPSNSGALTHLCIKFPGVEKAQDRTQRYKLTEESLRSLNLLKQECTCLKTLELFIHSQNASGLTQVIQDSPTLATEALSQIKAQLNTIGSLVNIIVRVYDRGLNLSLERSMQGLGWTVLRGDEMAHG
;
A
#
# COMPACT_ATOMS: atom_id res chain seq x y z
N MET A 1 28.25 9.16 -16.67
CA MET A 1 27.94 9.81 -15.37
C MET A 1 26.43 9.93 -15.11
N TYR A 2 25.61 8.98 -15.58
CA TYR A 2 24.14 9.02 -15.40
C TYR A 2 23.62 7.99 -14.38
N LYS A 3 24.39 6.94 -14.06
CA LYS A 3 23.95 5.88 -13.15
C LYS A 3 23.96 6.32 -11.68
N GLU A 4 24.97 7.08 -11.24
CA GLU A 4 24.98 7.56 -9.85
C GLU A 4 23.85 8.55 -9.58
N ALA A 5 23.58 9.47 -10.52
CA ALA A 5 22.51 10.46 -10.38
C ALA A 5 21.11 9.81 -10.32
N SER A 6 20.85 8.81 -11.17
CA SER A 6 19.59 8.07 -11.13
C SER A 6 19.41 7.28 -9.84
N ALA A 7 20.47 6.63 -9.33
CA ALA A 7 20.42 5.91 -8.06
C ALA A 7 20.07 6.84 -6.89
N VAL A 8 20.60 8.06 -6.87
CA VAL A 8 20.26 9.08 -5.87
C VAL A 8 18.81 9.53 -6.03
N LEU A 9 18.36 9.80 -7.26
CA LEU A 9 16.99 10.24 -7.54
C LEU A 9 15.96 9.19 -7.07
N TYR A 10 16.10 7.93 -7.50
CA TYR A 10 15.11 6.89 -7.16
C TYR A 10 15.27 6.34 -5.75
N GLY A 11 16.49 6.37 -5.21
CA GLY A 11 16.80 5.86 -3.88
C GLY A 11 16.53 6.85 -2.73
N SER A 12 16.35 8.14 -3.02
CA SER A 12 16.17 9.18 -2.00
C SER A 12 14.83 9.92 -2.08
N ASN A 13 14.05 9.73 -3.15
CA ASN A 13 12.75 10.38 -3.31
C ASN A 13 11.60 9.43 -3.00
N ILE A 14 10.47 10.03 -2.60
CA ILE A 14 9.19 9.35 -2.40
C ILE A 14 8.35 9.56 -3.65
N PHE A 15 7.97 8.49 -4.32
CA PHE A 15 7.06 8.58 -5.47
C PHE A 15 5.64 8.27 -5.04
N ASN A 16 4.77 9.27 -5.19
CA ASN A 16 3.35 9.16 -4.90
C ASN A 16 2.61 8.65 -6.14
N LEU A 17 2.29 7.36 -6.13
CA LEU A 17 1.56 6.66 -7.17
C LEU A 17 0.19 6.26 -6.64
N VAL A 18 -0.53 7.20 -6.03
CA VAL A 18 -1.87 6.93 -5.49
C VAL A 18 -2.89 7.15 -6.61
N GLU A 19 -3.45 6.05 -7.13
CA GLU A 19 -4.57 6.10 -8.06
C GLU A 19 -5.87 5.86 -7.27
N THR A 20 -6.81 6.81 -7.35
CA THR A 20 -8.09 6.71 -6.64
C THR A 20 -9.13 5.88 -7.40
N THR A 21 -8.83 5.49 -8.63
CA THR A 21 -9.64 4.57 -9.46
C THR A 21 -9.12 3.12 -9.42
N GLU A 22 -9.79 2.21 -10.14
CA GLU A 22 -9.42 0.79 -10.26
C GLU A 22 -8.22 0.52 -11.21
N LYS A 23 -7.36 1.53 -11.42
CA LYS A 23 -6.23 1.49 -12.37
C LYS A 23 -4.86 1.60 -11.69
N GLN A 24 -4.78 1.32 -10.40
CA GLN A 24 -3.52 1.32 -9.67
C GLN A 24 -2.42 0.45 -10.29
N PRO A 25 -2.69 -0.81 -10.72
CA PRO A 25 -1.64 -1.65 -11.29
C PRO A 25 -1.19 -1.13 -12.65
N ASP A 26 -2.09 -0.51 -13.43
CA ASP A 26 -1.76 0.07 -14.72
C ASP A 26 -0.85 1.29 -14.54
N LEU A 27 -1.19 2.20 -13.61
CA LEU A 27 -0.35 3.35 -13.27
C LEU A 27 1.03 2.89 -12.78
N LEU A 28 1.06 1.92 -11.86
CA LEU A 28 2.29 1.38 -11.31
C LEU A 28 3.14 0.73 -12.40
N HIS A 29 2.54 -0.12 -13.23
CA HIS A 29 3.22 -0.77 -14.34
C HIS A 29 3.77 0.24 -15.35
N SER A 30 2.96 1.22 -15.78
CA SER A 30 3.40 2.28 -16.70
C SER A 30 4.56 3.10 -16.13
N PHE A 31 4.53 3.44 -14.85
CA PHE A 31 5.62 4.15 -14.18
C PHE A 31 6.90 3.31 -14.15
N LEU A 32 6.82 2.06 -13.70
CA LEU A 32 7.96 1.15 -13.61
C LEU A 32 8.58 0.87 -15.00
N ALA A 33 7.74 0.67 -16.01
CA ALA A 33 8.17 0.51 -17.40
C ALA A 33 8.86 1.78 -17.95
N CYS A 34 8.38 2.96 -17.56
CA CYS A 34 8.96 4.23 -18.01
C CYS A 34 10.35 4.48 -17.42
N ILE A 35 10.54 4.22 -16.13
CA ILE A 35 11.84 4.40 -15.47
C ILE A 35 12.80 3.25 -15.77
N GLY A 36 12.28 2.08 -16.09
CA GLY A 36 13.02 0.88 -16.46
C GLY A 36 13.59 0.08 -15.27
N PRO A 37 13.96 -1.20 -15.49
CA PRO A 37 14.26 -2.16 -14.42
C PRO A 37 15.38 -1.74 -13.46
N SER A 38 16.40 -1.04 -13.95
CA SER A 38 17.51 -0.58 -13.10
C SER A 38 17.08 0.51 -12.11
N ASN A 39 16.15 1.37 -12.52
CA ASN A 39 15.68 2.47 -11.68
C ASN A 39 14.55 2.01 -10.76
N SER A 40 13.65 1.15 -11.23
CA SER A 40 12.63 0.53 -10.37
C SER A 40 13.26 -0.29 -9.25
N GLY A 41 14.31 -1.06 -9.55
CA GLY A 41 15.07 -1.80 -8.55
C GLY A 41 15.77 -0.91 -7.52
N ALA A 42 16.03 0.36 -7.83
CA ALA A 42 16.64 1.32 -6.93
C ALA A 42 15.63 2.10 -6.07
N LEU A 43 14.33 1.95 -6.31
CA LEU A 43 13.29 2.58 -5.51
C LEU A 43 13.35 2.06 -4.08
N THR A 44 13.48 2.97 -3.12
CA THR A 44 13.50 2.64 -1.69
C THR A 44 12.20 3.01 -0.98
N HIS A 45 11.45 3.97 -1.53
CA HIS A 45 10.24 4.51 -0.93
C HIS A 45 9.16 4.76 -1.98
N LEU A 46 8.01 4.10 -1.83
CA LEU A 46 6.84 4.30 -2.67
C LEU A 46 5.60 4.57 -1.83
N CYS A 47 4.68 5.35 -2.40
CA CYS A 47 3.34 5.53 -1.86
C CYS A 47 2.31 5.06 -2.90
N ILE A 48 1.41 4.18 -2.50
CA ILE A 48 0.34 3.61 -3.35
C ILE A 48 -0.99 3.66 -2.61
N LYS A 49 -2.10 3.41 -3.32
CA LYS A 49 -3.38 3.21 -2.64
C LYS A 49 -3.33 2.02 -1.69
N PHE A 50 -4.09 2.10 -0.60
CA PHE A 50 -4.25 0.99 0.33
C PHE A 50 -4.86 -0.23 -0.40
N PRO A 51 -4.36 -1.46 -0.16
CA PRO A 51 -4.88 -2.66 -0.81
C PRO A 51 -6.38 -2.84 -0.57
N GLY A 52 -7.14 -2.91 -1.65
CA GLY A 52 -8.57 -3.16 -1.64
C GLY A 52 -8.90 -4.59 -1.23
N VAL A 53 -9.96 -4.72 -0.43
CA VAL A 53 -10.48 -6.01 0.06
C VAL A 53 -11.95 -6.16 -0.35
N GLU A 54 -12.34 -7.37 -0.71
CA GLU A 54 -13.69 -7.70 -1.17
C GLU A 54 -14.21 -8.97 -0.50
N LYS A 55 -15.55 -9.13 -0.48
CA LYS A 55 -16.17 -10.36 0.04
C LYS A 55 -15.72 -11.54 -0.80
N ALA A 56 -15.16 -12.54 -0.13
CA ALA A 56 -14.81 -13.77 -0.80
C ALA A 56 -16.09 -14.57 -1.09
N GLN A 57 -16.12 -15.19 -2.27
CA GLN A 57 -17.23 -16.06 -2.68
C GLN A 57 -17.17 -17.44 -2.00
N ASP A 58 -16.00 -17.79 -1.45
CA ASP A 58 -15.78 -19.03 -0.70
C ASP A 58 -16.33 -18.93 0.73
N ARG A 59 -16.83 -20.05 1.26
CA ARG A 59 -17.30 -20.19 2.63
C ARG A 59 -16.17 -20.27 3.65
N THR A 60 -14.95 -20.60 3.22
CA THR A 60 -13.79 -20.76 4.12
C THR A 60 -13.16 -19.43 4.55
N GLN A 61 -13.32 -18.40 3.73
CA GLN A 61 -12.72 -17.08 3.94
C GLN A 61 -13.76 -16.02 3.62
N ARG A 62 -14.02 -15.09 4.54
CA ARG A 62 -15.08 -14.08 4.35
C ARG A 62 -14.64 -12.91 3.47
N TYR A 63 -13.35 -12.62 3.48
CA TYR A 63 -12.76 -11.50 2.74
C TYR A 63 -11.43 -11.89 2.13
N LYS A 64 -11.16 -11.37 0.93
CA LYS A 64 -9.88 -11.54 0.25
C LYS A 64 -9.41 -10.22 -0.33
N LEU A 65 -8.12 -10.15 -0.65
CA LEU A 65 -7.58 -9.06 -1.45
C LEU A 65 -8.19 -9.08 -2.86
N THR A 66 -8.51 -7.90 -3.37
CA THR A 66 -8.91 -7.70 -4.77
C THR A 66 -7.80 -8.15 -5.71
N GLU A 67 -8.16 -8.63 -6.90
CA GLU A 67 -7.17 -9.04 -7.91
C GLU A 67 -6.25 -7.87 -8.29
N GLU A 68 -6.79 -6.65 -8.36
CA GLU A 68 -6.05 -5.43 -8.63
C GLU A 68 -4.94 -5.19 -7.59
N SER A 69 -5.26 -5.40 -6.30
CA SER A 69 -4.29 -5.24 -5.22
C SER A 69 -3.22 -6.31 -5.26
N LEU A 70 -3.59 -7.56 -5.55
CA LEU A 70 -2.62 -8.64 -5.73
C LEU A 70 -1.66 -8.37 -6.89
N ARG A 71 -2.17 -7.88 -8.03
CA ARG A 71 -1.34 -7.50 -9.17
C ARG A 71 -0.38 -6.37 -8.81
N SER A 72 -0.85 -5.34 -8.11
CA SER A 72 0.00 -4.22 -7.66
C SER A 72 1.11 -4.69 -6.72
N LEU A 73 0.79 -5.52 -5.72
CA LEU A 73 1.78 -6.05 -4.78
C LEU A 73 2.79 -6.99 -5.46
N ASN A 74 2.36 -7.78 -6.45
CA ASN A 74 3.26 -8.61 -7.24
C ASN A 74 4.23 -7.78 -8.09
N LEU A 75 3.77 -6.67 -8.69
CA LEU A 75 4.65 -5.75 -9.41
C LEU A 75 5.72 -5.16 -8.48
N LEU A 76 5.34 -4.71 -7.28
CA LEU A 76 6.31 -4.21 -6.29
C LEU A 76 7.33 -5.28 -5.91
N LYS A 77 6.88 -6.50 -5.67
CA LYS A 77 7.75 -7.63 -5.32
C LYS A 77 8.76 -7.95 -6.41
N GLN A 78 8.35 -7.91 -7.68
CA GLN A 78 9.17 -8.31 -8.82
C GLN A 78 10.13 -7.20 -9.24
N GLU A 79 9.65 -5.96 -9.29
CA GLU A 79 10.37 -4.84 -9.93
C GLU A 79 11.07 -3.92 -8.93
N CYS A 80 10.65 -3.89 -7.66
CA CYS A 80 11.16 -2.95 -6.65
C CYS A 80 12.03 -3.67 -5.60
N THR A 81 13.14 -4.26 -6.04
CA THR A 81 14.00 -5.13 -5.23
C THR A 81 14.68 -4.44 -4.02
N CYS A 82 14.79 -3.10 -4.02
CA CYS A 82 15.33 -2.33 -2.89
C CYS A 82 14.27 -1.57 -2.09
N LEU A 83 12.97 -1.84 -2.31
CA LEU A 83 11.88 -1.13 -1.63
C LEU A 83 11.91 -1.37 -0.11
N LYS A 84 12.28 -0.34 0.67
CA LYS A 84 12.38 -0.41 2.14
C LYS A 84 11.13 0.10 2.84
N THR A 85 10.49 1.10 2.27
CA THR A 85 9.33 1.76 2.87
C THR A 85 8.18 1.81 1.86
N LEU A 86 7.02 1.33 2.28
CA LEU A 86 5.78 1.44 1.51
C LEU A 86 4.77 2.25 2.32
N GLU A 87 4.35 3.38 1.76
CA GLU A 87 3.21 4.13 2.27
C GLU A 87 1.93 3.67 1.57
N LEU A 88 0.90 3.41 2.37
CA LEU A 88 -0.41 2.98 1.94
C LEU A 88 -1.41 4.08 2.23
N PHE A 89 -2.01 4.60 1.18
CA PHE A 89 -2.90 5.75 1.26
C PHE A 89 -4.36 5.31 1.39
N ILE A 90 -5.00 5.66 2.50
CA ILE A 90 -6.43 5.45 2.74
C ILE A 90 -7.19 6.77 2.57
N HIS A 91 -8.15 6.73 1.64
CA HIS A 91 -9.13 7.77 1.38
C HIS A 91 -10.53 7.15 1.25
N SER A 92 -11.59 7.91 1.53
CA SER A 92 -12.98 7.43 1.51
C SER A 92 -13.36 6.74 0.18
N GLN A 93 -12.77 7.19 -0.93
CA GLN A 93 -13.02 6.65 -2.27
C GLN A 93 -12.31 5.31 -2.54
N ASN A 94 -11.17 5.03 -1.92
CA ASN A 94 -10.38 3.82 -2.17
C ASN A 94 -10.49 2.76 -1.05
N ALA A 95 -11.07 3.11 0.09
CA ALA A 95 -11.25 2.23 1.24
C ALA A 95 -12.71 1.78 1.42
N SER A 96 -13.54 1.83 0.38
CA SER A 96 -14.94 1.38 0.44
C SER A 96 -15.06 -0.07 0.91
N GLY A 97 -14.22 -0.97 0.38
CA GLY A 97 -14.17 -2.37 0.80
C GLY A 97 -13.72 -2.56 2.26
N LEU A 98 -12.69 -1.83 2.70
CA LEU A 98 -12.23 -1.88 4.10
C LEU A 98 -13.29 -1.30 5.05
N THR A 99 -13.93 -0.21 4.65
CA THR A 99 -15.01 0.43 5.42
C THR A 99 -16.21 -0.51 5.58
N GLN A 100 -16.57 -1.22 4.52
CA GLN A 100 -17.61 -2.24 4.57
C GLN A 100 -17.23 -3.40 5.51
N VAL A 101 -15.98 -3.86 5.48
CA VAL A 101 -15.49 -4.90 6.41
C VAL A 101 -15.60 -4.43 7.87
N ILE A 102 -15.21 -3.18 8.14
CA ILE A 102 -15.30 -2.58 9.48
C ILE A 102 -16.76 -2.51 9.95
N GLN A 103 -17.67 -2.13 9.06
CA GLN A 103 -19.12 -2.07 9.36
C GLN A 103 -19.69 -3.45 9.65
N ASP A 104 -19.28 -4.48 8.89
CA ASP A 104 -19.76 -5.85 9.07
C ASP A 104 -19.29 -6.45 10.41
N SER A 105 -18.01 -6.31 10.76
CA SER A 105 -17.48 -6.68 12.09
C SER A 105 -16.01 -6.27 12.29
N PRO A 106 -15.64 -5.76 13.49
CA PRO A 106 -14.24 -5.49 13.85
C PRO A 106 -13.28 -6.69 13.73
N THR A 107 -13.77 -7.91 13.98
CA THR A 107 -12.95 -9.13 13.86
C THR A 107 -12.57 -9.41 12.40
N LEU A 108 -13.47 -9.13 11.47
CA LEU A 108 -13.24 -9.32 10.03
C LEU A 108 -12.25 -8.30 9.48
N ALA A 109 -12.26 -7.08 10.03
CA ALA A 109 -11.25 -6.09 9.70
C ALA A 109 -9.85 -6.57 10.09
N THR A 110 -9.71 -7.25 11.23
CA THR A 110 -8.43 -7.80 11.69
C THR A 110 -7.95 -8.95 10.78
N GLU A 111 -8.85 -9.82 10.33
CA GLU A 111 -8.55 -10.86 9.35
C GLU A 111 -8.08 -10.28 8.02
N ALA A 112 -8.77 -9.26 7.51
CA ALA A 112 -8.40 -8.57 6.27
C ALA A 112 -7.01 -7.92 6.37
N LEU A 113 -6.73 -7.21 7.48
CA LEU A 113 -5.41 -6.63 7.73
C LEU A 113 -4.31 -7.70 7.82
N SER A 114 -4.60 -8.85 8.42
CA SER A 114 -3.65 -9.96 8.52
C SER A 114 -3.29 -10.53 7.15
N GLN A 115 -4.26 -10.61 6.22
CA GLN A 115 -3.98 -11.02 4.85
C GLN A 115 -3.14 -10.01 4.08
N ILE A 116 -3.43 -8.71 4.25
CA ILE A 116 -2.63 -7.64 3.67
C ILE A 116 -1.19 -7.75 4.18
N LYS A 117 -1.00 -7.90 5.49
CA LYS A 117 0.33 -8.11 6.10
C LYS A 117 1.04 -9.32 5.50
N ALA A 118 0.34 -10.45 5.36
CA ALA A 118 0.93 -11.65 4.80
C ALA A 118 1.46 -11.41 3.37
N GLN A 119 0.71 -10.69 2.53
CA GLN A 119 1.17 -10.35 1.18
C GLN A 119 2.32 -9.34 1.18
N LEU A 120 2.25 -8.30 2.01
CA LEU A 120 3.34 -7.31 2.14
C LEU A 120 4.65 -7.96 2.61
N ASN A 121 4.58 -8.92 3.53
CA ASN A 121 5.74 -9.68 4.00
C ASN A 121 6.38 -10.56 2.92
N THR A 122 5.73 -10.77 1.77
CA THR A 122 6.36 -11.47 0.64
C THR A 122 7.33 -10.58 -0.15
N ILE A 123 7.33 -9.27 0.10
CA ILE A 123 8.28 -8.31 -0.45
C ILE A 123 9.50 -8.28 0.48
N GLY A 124 10.52 -9.08 0.16
CA GLY A 124 11.64 -9.35 1.09
C GLY A 124 12.50 -8.13 1.48
N SER A 125 12.44 -7.05 0.71
CA SER A 125 13.14 -5.79 0.98
C SER A 125 12.38 -4.85 1.91
N LEU A 126 11.09 -5.09 2.12
CA LEU A 126 10.20 -4.17 2.83
C LEU A 126 10.44 -4.24 4.34
N VAL A 127 10.74 -3.08 4.93
CA VAL A 127 11.05 -2.94 6.36
C VAL A 127 9.96 -2.14 7.06
N ASN A 128 9.52 -1.05 6.44
CA ASN A 128 8.59 -0.09 7.05
C ASN A 128 7.30 -0.03 6.24
N ILE A 129 6.17 -0.13 6.94
CA ILE A 129 4.84 0.08 6.38
C ILE A 129 4.23 1.29 7.08
N ILE A 130 3.90 2.31 6.30
CA ILE A 130 3.24 3.53 6.78
C ILE A 130 1.83 3.52 6.19
N VAL A 131 0.81 3.75 7.00
CA VAL A 131 -0.56 3.93 6.54
C VAL A 131 -0.94 5.39 6.76
N ARG A 132 -1.22 6.11 5.67
CA ARG A 132 -1.70 7.49 5.74
C ARG A 132 -3.21 7.52 5.59
N VAL A 133 -3.87 8.05 6.61
CA VAL A 133 -5.33 8.08 6.74
C VAL A 133 -5.81 9.51 6.59
N TYR A 134 -6.50 9.81 5.48
CA TYR A 134 -7.10 11.14 5.25
C TYR A 134 -8.61 11.16 5.51
N ASP A 135 -9.19 10.00 5.79
CA ASP A 135 -10.59 9.86 6.13
C ASP A 135 -10.80 9.93 7.65
N ARG A 136 -11.65 10.86 8.10
CA ARG A 136 -12.04 11.00 9.52
C ARG A 136 -12.89 9.83 10.00
N GLY A 137 -13.42 9.00 9.10
CA GLY A 137 -14.25 7.83 9.39
C GLY A 137 -13.48 6.59 9.87
N LEU A 138 -12.15 6.60 9.81
CA LEU A 138 -11.35 5.47 10.28
C LEU A 138 -11.37 5.38 11.82
N ASN A 139 -11.96 4.27 12.31
CA ASN A 139 -12.13 4.01 13.73
C ASN A 139 -10.75 3.81 14.41
N LEU A 140 -10.55 4.42 15.59
CA LEU A 140 -9.38 4.23 16.45
C LEU A 140 -9.04 2.76 16.70
N SER A 141 -10.05 1.88 16.73
CA SER A 141 -9.83 0.44 16.87
C SER A 141 -9.04 -0.15 15.69
N LEU A 142 -9.27 0.31 14.47
CA LEU A 142 -8.56 -0.18 13.30
C LEU A 142 -7.12 0.33 13.26
N GLU A 143 -6.91 1.58 13.67
CA GLU A 143 -5.57 2.14 13.80
C GLU A 143 -4.73 1.35 14.81
N ARG A 144 -5.33 0.99 15.95
CA ARG A 144 -4.67 0.11 16.93
C ARG A 144 -4.37 -1.27 16.35
N SER A 145 -5.26 -1.84 15.56
CA SER A 145 -4.99 -3.11 14.88
C SER A 145 -3.81 -2.99 13.91
N MET A 146 -3.75 -1.94 13.09
CA MET A 146 -2.62 -1.69 12.19
C MET A 146 -1.30 -1.47 12.95
N GLN A 147 -1.33 -0.70 14.04
CA GLN A 147 -0.16 -0.50 14.91
C GLN A 147 0.29 -1.80 15.57
N GLY A 148 -0.65 -2.64 16.03
CA GLY A 148 -0.36 -3.97 16.56
C GLY A 148 0.25 -4.93 15.53
N LEU A 149 0.08 -4.65 14.24
CA LEU A 149 0.75 -5.36 13.14
C LEU A 149 2.17 -4.83 12.86
N GLY A 150 2.61 -3.77 13.55
CA GLY A 150 3.91 -3.11 13.36
C GLY A 150 3.89 -1.99 12.32
N TRP A 151 2.71 -1.52 11.91
CA TRP A 151 2.60 -0.44 10.92
C TRP A 151 2.55 0.92 11.62
N THR A 152 3.15 1.93 10.98
CA THR A 152 3.02 3.31 11.43
C THR A 152 1.75 3.90 10.83
N VAL A 153 0.82 4.38 11.66
CA VAL A 153 -0.42 5.02 11.17
C VAL A 153 -0.31 6.52 11.38
N LEU A 154 -0.45 7.28 10.29
CA LEU A 154 -0.43 8.74 10.28
C LEU A 154 -1.79 9.25 9.82
N ARG A 155 -2.40 10.16 10.59
CA ARG A 155 -3.60 10.88 10.15
C ARG A 155 -3.20 12.10 9.34
N GLY A 156 -3.96 12.39 8.29
CA GLY A 156 -3.80 13.60 7.48
C GLY A 156 -4.17 14.84 8.30
N ASP A 157 -3.15 15.45 8.89
CA ASP A 157 -2.87 16.89 8.86
C ASP A 157 -1.52 17.17 9.58
N GLU A 158 -0.43 17.00 8.85
CA GLU A 158 0.78 17.83 9.00
C GLU A 158 1.16 18.31 7.59
N MET A 159 0.35 19.22 7.06
CA MET A 159 0.88 20.19 6.12
C MET A 159 1.87 21.05 6.90
N ALA A 160 3.14 20.64 6.93
CA ALA A 160 4.24 21.57 7.12
C ALA A 160 4.25 22.50 5.91
N HIS A 161 3.39 23.51 5.93
CA HIS A 161 3.56 24.68 5.09
C HIS A 161 4.86 25.35 5.51
N GLY A 162 5.83 25.34 4.60
CA GLY A 162 6.94 26.30 4.63
C GLY A 162 6.45 27.72 4.37
#